data_AF-A0A414AAB6-F1
#
_entry.id   AF-A0A414AAB6-F1
#
_cell.length_a   1.000
_cell.length_b   1.000
_cell.length_c   1.000
_cell.angle_alpha   90.00
_cell.angle_beta   90.00
_cell.angle_gamma   90.00
#
_symmetry.space_group_name_H-M   'P 1'
#
loop_
_entity.id
_entity.type
_entity.pdbx_description
1 polymer ?
#
loop_
_entity_poly.entity_id
_entity_poly.type
_entity_poly.pdbx_seq_one_letter_code
_entity_poly.pdbx_strand_id
1 'polypeptide(L)' 'MGIDLSRFKVIHGDKVLNAVALMEVRMPEGTWENRETIIKPKILEILAVNEDGNIVSIMDEAWMFQFLPIVSN' A
#
# COMPACT_ATOMS: atom_id res chain seq x y z
N MET A 1 6.09 11.90 5.70
CA MET A 1 6.22 11.97 4.23
C MET A 1 5.93 10.59 3.69
N GLY A 2 4.94 10.43 2.81
CA GLY A 2 4.62 9.14 2.18
C GLY A 2 5.50 8.85 0.97
N ILE A 3 5.55 7.59 0.55
CA ILE A 3 6.21 7.16 -0.68
C ILE A 3 5.23 7.28 -1.84
N ASP A 4 5.64 7.93 -2.93
CA ASP A 4 4.80 8.13 -4.12
C ASP A 4 4.41 6.79 -4.78
N LEU A 5 3.12 6.61 -5.00
CA LEU A 5 2.54 5.47 -5.72
C LEU A 5 1.68 5.91 -6.92
N SER A 6 1.73 7.18 -7.33
CA SER A 6 0.92 7.74 -8.43
C SER A 6 1.05 7.03 -9.77
N ARG A 7 2.11 6.22 -9.95
CA ARG A 7 2.34 5.38 -11.13
C ARG A 7 1.64 4.03 -11.08
N PHE A 8 0.84 3.77 -10.05
CA PHE A 8 0.16 2.49 -9.83
C PHE A 8 -1.34 2.68 -9.64
N LYS A 9 -2.09 1.68 -10.07
CA LYS A 9 -3.39 1.36 -9.49
C LYS A 9 -3.20 0.39 -8.33
N VAL A 10 -4.11 0.42 -7.37
CA VAL A 10 -4.16 -0.55 -6.27
C VAL A 10 -5.49 -1.28 -6.29
N ILE A 11 -5.43 -2.60 -6.25
CA ILE A 11 -6.59 -3.46 -6.01
C ILE A 11 -6.67 -3.69 -4.50
N HIS A 12 -7.85 -3.44 -3.94
CA HIS A 12 -8.19 -3.76 -2.56
C HIS A 12 -9.63 -4.27 -2.51
N GLY A 13 -9.82 -5.51 -2.07
CA GLY A 13 -11.10 -6.20 -2.19
C GLY A 13 -11.53 -6.36 -3.65
N ASP A 14 -12.73 -5.90 -3.98
CA ASP A 14 -13.33 -5.90 -5.32
C ASP A 14 -13.13 -4.58 -6.08
N LYS A 15 -12.34 -3.64 -5.53
CA LYS A 15 -12.16 -2.30 -6.07
C LYS A 15 -10.80 -2.10 -6.70
N VAL A 16 -10.77 -1.33 -7.79
CA VAL A 16 -9.54 -0.84 -8.42
C VAL A 16 -9.47 0.67 -8.23
N LEU A 17 -8.46 1.14 -7.49
CA LEU A 17 -8.30 2.54 -7.12
C LEU A 17 -7.03 3.11 -7.75
N ASN A 18 -6.97 4.43 -7.94
CA ASN A 18 -5.70 5.09 -8.32
C ASN A 18 -4.88 5.31 -7.05
N ALA A 19 -3.71 4.68 -6.95
CA ALA A 19 -2.87 4.86 -5.77
C ALA A 19 -2.24 6.25 -5.78
N VAL A 20 -2.10 6.85 -4.60
CA VAL A 20 -1.47 8.16 -4.42
C VAL A 20 -0.16 7.99 -3.67
N ALA A 21 -0.21 7.39 -2.47
CA ALA A 21 0.97 7.23 -1.64
C ALA A 21 0.85 6.07 -0.66
N LEU A 22 2.00 5.47 -0.31
CA LEU A 22 2.18 4.63 0.87
C LEU A 22 2.51 5.54 2.06
N MET A 23 1.62 5.56 3.04
CA MET A 23 1.68 6.46 4.19
C MET A 23 2.36 5.83 5.41
N GLU A 24 2.09 4.55 5.66
CA GLU A 24 2.66 3.82 6.79
C GLU A 24 2.97 2.38 6.40
N VAL A 25 4.08 1.85 6.95
CA VAL A 25 4.47 0.44 6.87
C VAL A 25 4.70 -0.05 8.28
N ARG A 26 3.91 -1.02 8.74
CA ARG A 26 4.15 -1.67 10.03
C ARG A 26 4.74 -3.05 9.80
N MET A 27 5.95 -3.25 10.32
CA MET A 27 6.61 -4.54 10.32
C MET A 27 5.98 -5.46 11.39
N PRO A 28 6.05 -6.79 11.23
CA PRO A 28 5.75 -7.73 12.30
C PRO A 28 6.56 -7.42 13.56
N GLU A 29 6.02 -7.73 14.74
CA GLU A 29 6.78 -7.66 15.99
C GLU A 29 7.94 -8.66 15.95
N GLY A 30 9.12 -8.24 16.41
CA GLY A 30 10.32 -9.06 16.46
C GLY A 30 11.31 -8.53 17.50
N THR A 31 12.27 -9.36 17.88
CA THR A 31 13.36 -8.93 18.76
C THR A 31 14.51 -8.36 17.93
N TRP A 32 15.18 -7.34 18.45
CA TRP A 32 16.34 -6.73 17.78
C TRP A 32 17.44 -7.75 17.47
N GLU A 33 17.62 -8.73 18.37
CA GLU A 33 18.68 -9.74 18.32
C GLU A 33 18.51 -10.77 17.19
N ASN A 34 17.27 -11.05 16.77
CA ASN A 34 16.96 -12.03 15.72
C ASN A 34 16.26 -11.40 14.51
N ARG A 35 16.42 -10.09 14.28
CA ARG A 35 15.77 -9.43 13.15
C ARG A 35 16.39 -9.90 11.84
N GLU A 36 15.56 -10.46 10.97
CA GLU A 36 15.96 -10.71 9.58
C GLU A 36 16.08 -9.37 8.83
N THR A 37 17.05 -9.28 7.92
CA THR A 37 17.27 -8.06 7.11
C THR A 37 16.13 -7.84 6.11
N ILE A 38 15.47 -8.91 5.66
CA ILE A 38 14.39 -8.87 4.68
C ILE A 38 13.17 -9.56 5.29
N ILE A 39 12.19 -8.76 5.69
CA ILE A 39 10.91 -9.25 6.21
C ILE A 39 9.76 -8.62 5.44
N LYS A 40 8.66 -9.36 5.31
CA LYS A 40 7.43 -8.81 4.73
C LYS A 40 6.73 -7.89 5.74
N PRO A 41 6.21 -6.73 5.31
CA PRO A 41 5.40 -5.89 6.18
C PRO A 41 4.11 -6.61 6.56
N LYS A 42 3.59 -6.30 7.75
CA LYS A 42 2.31 -6.81 8.24
C LYS A 42 1.16 -5.92 7.78
N ILE A 43 1.25 -4.60 8.01
CA ILE A 43 0.20 -3.63 7.69
C ILE A 43 0.78 -2.55 6.77
N LEU A 44 -0.04 -2.11 5.82
CA LEU A 44 0.21 -0.92 5.00
C LEU A 44 -0.94 0.09 5.20
N GLU A 45 -0.62 1.38 5.14
CA GLU A 45 -1.61 2.44 4.94
C GLU A 45 -1.42 3.05 3.55
N ILE A 46 -2.44 2.96 2.70
CA ILE A 46 -2.42 3.45 1.32
C ILE A 46 -3.44 4.57 1.17
N LEU A 47 -2.97 5.73 0.68
CA LEU A 47 -3.85 6.76 0.13
C LEU A 47 -4.16 6.43 -1.32
N ALA A 48 -5.44 6.46 -1.67
CA ALA A 48 -5.91 6.22 -3.02
C ALA A 48 -7.08 7.15 -3.39
N VAL A 49 -7.33 7.32 -4.68
CA VAL A 49 -8.52 8.00 -5.21
C VAL A 49 -9.49 6.94 -5.71
N ASN A 50 -10.73 7.00 -5.21
CA ASN A 50 -11.81 6.10 -5.63
C ASN A 50 -12.50 6.59 -6.93
N GLU A 51 -13.48 5.83 -7.40
CA GLU A 51 -14.20 6.12 -8.65
C GLU A 51 -14.99 7.45 -8.61
N ASP A 52 -15.40 7.90 -7.42
CA ASP A 52 -16.09 9.17 -7.20
C ASP A 52 -15.12 10.38 -7.16
N GLY A 53 -13.81 10.13 -7.23
CA GLY A 53 -12.79 11.16 -7.08
C GLY A 53 -12.44 11.52 -5.63
N ASN A 54 -12.93 10.77 -4.65
CA ASN A 54 -12.60 10.98 -3.24
C ASN A 54 -11.23 10.40 -2.89
N ILE A 55 -10.49 11.10 -2.03
CA ILE A 55 -9.29 10.55 -1.40
C ILE A 55 -9.73 9.66 -0.23
N VAL A 56 -9.29 8.41 -0.25
CA VAL A 56 -9.51 7.43 0.81
C VAL A 56 -8.17 6.99 1.40
N SER A 57 -8.10 6.88 2.72
CA SER A 57 -6.98 6.20 3.40
C SER A 57 -7.42 4.81 3.82
N ILE A 58 -6.65 3.80 3.42
CA ILE A 58 -6.93 2.39 3.66
C ILE A 58 -5.76 1.80 4.44
N MET A 59 -5.98 1.47 5.72
CA MET A 59 -5.02 0.76 6.56
C MET A 59 -5.48 -0.68 6.72
N ASP A 60 -4.71 -1.62 6.18
CA ASP A 60 -5.07 -3.05 6.19
C ASP A 60 -3.81 -3.94 6.14
N GLU A 61 -4.01 -5.25 6.29
CA GLU A 61 -2.96 -6.24 6.13
C GLU A 61 -2.32 -6.14 4.75
N ALA A 62 -0.99 -6.20 4.68
CA ALA A 62 -0.21 -5.92 3.48
C ALA A 62 -0.56 -6.83 2.30
N TRP A 63 -1.02 -8.05 2.58
CA TRP A 63 -1.40 -9.04 1.57
C TRP A 63 -2.75 -8.74 0.90
N MET A 64 -3.53 -7.79 1.43
CA MET A 64 -4.81 -7.35 0.85
C MET A 64 -4.65 -6.39 -0.32
N PHE A 65 -3.43 -5.90 -0.57
CA PHE A 65 -3.15 -4.94 -1.62
C PHE A 65 -2.40 -5.59 -2.78
N GLN A 66 -2.89 -5.35 -4.00
CA GLN A 66 -2.14 -5.67 -5.23
C GLN A 66 -1.92 -4.39 -6.04
N PHE A 67 -0.66 -4.09 -6.35
CA PHE A 67 -0.30 -2.90 -7.13
C PHE A 67 -0.10 -3.25 -8.60
N LEU A 68 -0.74 -2.50 -9.49
CA LEU A 68 -0.63 -2.64 -10.93
C LEU A 68 0.01 -1.39 -11.53
N PRO A 69 1.12 -1.50 -12.27
CA PRO A 69 1.74 -0.32 -12.90
C PRO A 69 0.82 0.26 -13.97
N ILE A 70 0.75 1.59 -14.03
CA ILE A 70 0.08 2.30 -15.12
C ILE A 70 1.07 2.38 -16.28
N VAL A 71 0.83 1.58 -17.30
CA VAL A 71 1.59 1.61 -18.56
C VAL A 71 0.88 2.52 -19.56
N SER A 72 1.56 3.57 -20.00
CA SER A 72 1.17 4.38 -21.17
C SER A 72 1.95 3.89 -22.39
N ASN A 73 1.26 3.64 -23.50
CA ASN A 73 1.90 3.45 -24.81
C ASN A 73 2.42 4.77 -25.38
#